data_AF-T0PHF9-F1
#
_entry.id   AF-T0PHF9-F1
#
_cell.length_a   1.000
_cell.length_b   1.000
_cell.length_c   1.000
_cell.angle_alpha   90.00
_cell.angle_beta   90.00
_cell.angle_gamma   90.00
#
_symmetry.space_group_name_H-M   'P 1'
#
loop_
_entity.id
_entity.type
_entity.pdbx_description
1 polymer ?
#
loop_
_entity_poly.entity_id
_entity_poly.type
_entity_poly.pdbx_seq_one_letter_code
_entity_poly.pdbx_strand_id
1 'polypeptide(L)'
;MERLITEGPRWIANDMTQWKAHRGMRVFVGEWSLAHGDLVRNDLRNPNNMRRYSTNALKALHEANAGWTYWSWKTHATDWRGDGWSLQNLLRAGVMDLKALHAPQTVFGNATNATATIIF
;
A
#
# COMPACT_ATOMS: atom_id res chain seq x y z
N MET A 1 2.56 16.16 -2.29
CA MET A 1 2.21 14.94 -1.54
C MET A 1 0.99 14.21 -2.11
N GLU A 2 -0.18 14.86 -2.22
CA GLU A 2 -1.44 14.17 -2.55
C GLU A 2 -1.38 13.28 -3.80
N ARG A 3 -0.79 13.78 -4.90
CA ARG A 3 -0.60 13.01 -6.14
C ARG A 3 0.21 11.74 -5.94
N LEU A 4 1.24 11.75 -5.09
CA LEU A 4 2.03 10.53 -4.83
C LEU A 4 1.23 9.50 -4.03
N ILE A 5 0.40 9.96 -3.08
CA ILE A 5 -0.44 9.09 -2.25
C ILE A 5 -1.57 8.45 -3.08
N THR A 6 -2.10 9.15 -4.09
CA THR A 6 -3.29 8.73 -4.85
C THR A 6 -2.97 8.29 -6.27
N GLU A 7 -2.32 9.12 -7.07
CA GLU A 7 -2.04 8.83 -8.49
C GLU A 7 -0.96 7.76 -8.66
N GLY A 8 0.08 7.76 -7.82
CA GLY A 8 1.16 6.77 -7.88
C GLY A 8 0.65 5.32 -7.80
N PRO A 9 -0.06 4.94 -6.72
CA PRO A 9 -0.70 3.63 -6.64
C PRO A 9 -1.70 3.34 -7.76
N ARG A 10 -2.44 4.35 -8.24
CA ARG A 10 -3.36 4.16 -9.38
C ARG A 10 -2.61 3.75 -10.64
N TRP A 11 -1.42 4.29 -10.93
CA TRP A 11 -0.63 3.86 -12.07
C TRP A 11 -0.16 2.41 -11.93
N ILE A 12 0.25 1.98 -10.73
CA ILE A 12 0.57 0.57 -10.46
C ILE A 12 -0.63 -0.33 -10.76
N ALA A 13 -1.83 0.05 -10.31
CA ALA A 13 -3.07 -0.70 -10.59
C ALA A 13 -3.39 -0.80 -12.09
N ASN A 14 -3.16 0.28 -12.84
CA ASN A 14 -3.33 0.31 -14.28
C ASN A 14 -2.36 -0.63 -15.00
N ASP A 15 -1.10 -0.69 -14.54
CA ASP A 15 -0.10 -1.62 -15.08
C ASP A 15 -0.52 -3.08 -14.84
N MET A 16 -0.96 -3.40 -13.62
CA MET A 16 -1.50 -4.74 -13.30
C MET A 16 -2.67 -5.12 -14.21
N THR A 17 -3.58 -4.18 -14.48
CA THR A 17 -4.74 -4.40 -15.37
C THR A 17 -4.28 -4.70 -16.80
N GLN A 18 -3.33 -3.93 -17.32
CA GLN A 18 -2.78 -4.14 -18.65
C GLN A 18 -2.03 -5.47 -18.76
N TRP A 19 -1.21 -5.81 -17.76
CA TRP A 19 -0.47 -7.08 -17.75
C TRP A 19 -1.41 -8.29 -17.69
N LYS A 20 -2.49 -8.24 -16.90
CA LYS A 20 -3.52 -9.28 -16.87
C LYS A 20 -4.23 -9.44 -18.23
N ALA A 21 -4.53 -8.32 -18.90
CA ALA A 21 -5.21 -8.32 -20.18
C ALA A 21 -4.35 -8.95 -21.30
N HIS A 22 -3.02 -8.84 -21.19
CA HIS A 22 -2.12 -9.56 -22.07
C HIS A 22 -2.08 -11.06 -21.70
N ARG A 23 -2.77 -11.88 -22.52
CA ARG A 23 -2.73 -13.36 -22.53
C ARG A 23 -3.35 -14.06 -21.31
N GLY A 24 -4.27 -13.42 -20.59
CA GLY A 24 -4.94 -14.04 -19.43
C GLY A 24 -3.97 -14.45 -18.32
N MET A 25 -2.83 -13.76 -18.24
CA MET A 25 -1.75 -14.12 -17.35
C MET A 25 -2.13 -13.85 -15.90
N ARG A 26 -1.72 -14.79 -15.03
CA ARG A 26 -1.72 -14.59 -13.60
C ARG A 26 -0.50 -13.75 -13.24
N VAL A 27 -0.71 -12.62 -12.57
CA VAL A 27 0.32 -11.68 -12.14
C VAL A 27 0.55 -11.87 -10.65
N PHE A 28 1.78 -12.26 -10.30
CA PHE A 28 2.28 -12.27 -8.93
C PHE A 28 3.34 -11.18 -8.79
N VAL A 29 3.17 -10.29 -7.81
CA VAL A 29 4.16 -9.23 -7.53
C VAL A 29 5.14 -9.71 -6.48
N GLY A 30 6.30 -10.21 -6.93
CA GLY A 30 7.31 -10.78 -6.03
C GLY A 30 7.93 -9.77 -5.06
N GLU A 31 7.99 -8.50 -5.44
CA GLU A 31 8.57 -7.47 -4.58
C GLU A 31 7.85 -6.14 -4.75
N TRP A 32 7.57 -5.50 -3.63
CA TRP A 32 7.17 -4.10 -3.54
C TRP A 32 7.46 -3.60 -2.13
N SER A 33 7.55 -2.28 -1.95
CA SER A 33 7.72 -1.67 -0.64
C SER A 33 7.04 -0.29 -0.59
N LEU A 34 7.05 0.34 0.58
CA LEU A 34 6.67 1.76 0.72
C LEU A 34 7.91 2.65 0.75
N ALA A 35 9.06 2.15 0.27
CA ALA A 35 10.26 2.94 0.17
C ALA A 35 10.07 4.10 -0.78
N HIS A 36 10.65 5.23 -0.39
CA HIS A 36 10.39 6.50 -1.02
C HIS A 36 11.66 7.36 -1.03
N GLY A 37 11.80 8.20 -2.05
CA GLY A 37 12.94 9.11 -2.17
C GLY A 37 12.95 10.20 -1.08
N ASP A 38 14.11 10.83 -0.90
CA ASP A 38 14.36 11.82 0.15
C ASP A 38 13.39 13.01 0.11
N LEU A 39 12.95 13.42 -1.09
CA LEU A 39 12.09 14.60 -1.28
C LEU A 39 10.71 14.48 -0.60
N VAL A 40 10.23 13.27 -0.34
CA VAL A 40 8.92 13.03 0.30
C VAL A 40 9.03 12.39 1.68
N ARG A 41 10.27 12.18 2.17
CA ARG A 41 10.54 11.50 3.43
C ARG A 41 9.81 12.14 4.61
N ASN A 42 9.88 13.47 4.75
CA ASN A 42 9.27 14.16 5.88
C ASN A 42 7.75 14.05 5.89
N ASP A 43 7.12 14.16 4.72
CA ASP A 43 5.67 14.03 4.59
C ASP A 43 5.20 12.61 4.90
N LEU A 44 5.96 11.59 4.48
CA LEU A 44 5.63 10.17 4.71
C LEU A 44 6.01 9.69 6.11
N ARG A 45 6.81 10.45 6.89
CA ARG A 45 6.97 10.24 8.34
C ARG A 45 5.75 10.66 9.15
N ASN A 46 4.78 11.35 8.55
CA ASN A 46 3.48 11.60 9.14
C ASN A 46 2.64 10.30 9.11
N PRO A 47 2.18 9.77 10.26
CA PRO A 47 1.42 8.52 10.31
C PRO A 47 0.15 8.51 9.45
N ASN A 48 -0.55 9.65 9.35
CA ASN A 48 -1.77 9.76 8.55
C ASN A 48 -1.47 9.65 7.05
N ASN A 49 -0.40 10.31 6.60
CA ASN A 49 0.04 10.22 5.21
C ASN A 49 0.51 8.81 4.87
N MET A 50 1.31 8.18 5.75
CA MET A 50 1.75 6.80 5.54
C MET A 50 0.58 5.82 5.48
N ARG A 51 -0.41 5.94 6.39
CA ARG A 51 -1.61 5.11 6.39
C ARG A 51 -2.42 5.24 5.10
N ARG A 52 -2.56 6.47 4.59
CA ARG A 52 -3.24 6.72 3.31
C ARG A 52 -2.45 6.10 2.15
N TYR A 53 -1.14 6.28 2.15
CA TYR A 53 -0.27 5.75 1.10
C TYR A 53 -0.26 4.22 1.09
N SER A 54 -0.06 3.58 2.25
CA SER A 54 -0.07 2.12 2.38
C SER A 54 -1.41 1.53 1.95
N THR A 55 -2.52 2.17 2.32
CA THR A 55 -3.86 1.72 1.94
C THR A 55 -4.03 1.75 0.43
N ASN A 56 -3.61 2.83 -0.24
CA ASN A 56 -3.73 2.93 -1.69
C ASN A 56 -2.76 1.98 -2.42
N ALA A 57 -1.54 1.82 -1.92
CA ALA A 57 -0.58 0.86 -2.45
C ALA A 57 -1.09 -0.58 -2.34
N LEU A 58 -1.67 -0.96 -1.20
CA LEU A 58 -2.30 -2.26 -1.00
C LEU A 58 -3.45 -2.50 -1.98
N LYS A 59 -4.33 -1.51 -2.18
CA LYS A 59 -5.40 -1.59 -3.20
C LYS A 59 -4.84 -1.90 -4.59
N ALA A 60 -3.79 -1.19 -4.99
CA ALA A 60 -3.15 -1.41 -6.28
C ALA A 60 -2.54 -2.81 -6.41
N LEU A 61 -1.90 -3.29 -5.34
CA LEU A 61 -1.27 -4.62 -5.30
C LEU A 61 -2.30 -5.76 -5.27
N HIS A 62 -3.52 -5.52 -4.80
CA HIS A 62 -4.62 -6.47 -4.91
C HIS A 62 -5.14 -6.67 -6.34
N GLU A 63 -4.81 -5.76 -7.27
CA GLU A 63 -5.08 -6.01 -8.69
C GLU A 63 -4.23 -7.16 -9.25
N ALA A 64 -3.13 -7.52 -8.59
CA ALA A 64 -2.39 -8.74 -8.89
C ALA A 64 -3.24 -9.97 -8.54
N ASN A 65 -3.78 -10.63 -9.55
CA ASN A 65 -4.71 -11.77 -9.40
C ASN A 65 -4.05 -13.07 -8.89
N ALA A 66 -2.72 -13.09 -8.70
CA ALA A 66 -2.00 -14.19 -8.09
C ALA A 66 -1.35 -13.84 -6.74
N GLY A 67 -1.57 -12.63 -6.23
CA GLY A 67 -1.02 -12.16 -4.95
C GLY A 67 0.29 -11.39 -5.07
N TRP A 68 0.92 -11.13 -3.92
CA TRP A 68 2.13 -10.34 -3.80
C TRP A 68 2.95 -10.68 -2.56
N THR A 69 4.22 -10.29 -2.55
CA THR A 69 5.11 -10.36 -1.38
C THR A 69 5.79 -9.01 -1.13
N TYR A 70 5.84 -8.61 0.15
CA TYR A 70 6.45 -7.34 0.56
C TYR A 70 7.96 -7.49 0.71
N TRP A 71 8.72 -6.56 0.13
CA TRP A 71 10.15 -6.42 0.36
C TRP A 71 10.39 -5.31 1.39
N SER A 72 10.74 -5.60 2.64
CA SER A 72 11.09 -6.89 3.24
C SER A 72 10.28 -7.11 4.53
N TRP A 73 10.33 -8.33 5.07
CA TRP A 73 9.72 -8.58 6.38
C TRP A 73 10.31 -7.68 7.48
N LYS A 74 11.64 -7.58 7.53
CA LYS A 74 12.38 -6.87 8.58
C LYS A 74 13.66 -6.26 8.03
N THR A 75 14.00 -5.08 8.52
CA THR A 75 15.32 -4.45 8.33
C THR A 75 16.02 -4.25 9.68
N HIS A 76 17.23 -3.69 9.66
CA HIS A 76 17.93 -3.28 10.89
C HIS A 76 17.28 -2.08 11.57
N ALA A 77 16.42 -1.32 10.87
CA ALA A 77 15.72 -0.19 11.44
C ALA A 77 14.70 -0.65 12.49
N THR A 78 14.58 0.11 13.58
CA THR A 78 13.64 -0.17 14.68
C THR A 78 12.35 0.65 14.61
N ASP A 79 12.32 1.68 13.74
CA ASP A 79 11.17 2.55 13.50
C ASP A 79 10.69 2.38 12.04
N TRP A 80 9.37 2.45 11.82
CA TRP A 80 8.73 2.43 10.51
C TRP A 80 9.09 3.67 9.67
N ARG A 81 9.50 4.76 10.32
CA ARG A 81 10.03 5.99 9.70
C ARG A 81 11.40 5.80 9.04
N GLY A 82 11.98 4.60 9.13
CA GLY A 82 13.16 4.15 8.39
C GLY A 82 12.85 3.80 6.93
N ASP A 83 12.18 4.72 6.23
CA ASP A 83 11.90 4.70 4.78
C ASP A 83 11.12 3.49 4.26
N GLY A 84 10.19 2.92 5.03
CA GLY A 84 9.19 1.99 4.48
C GLY A 84 9.71 0.65 3.96
N TRP A 85 10.90 0.20 4.37
CA TRP A 85 11.47 -1.10 3.95
C TRP A 85 11.09 -2.29 4.85
N SER A 86 10.59 -2.03 6.06
CA SER A 86 10.23 -3.08 7.03
C SER A 86 8.72 -3.20 7.19
N LEU A 87 8.14 -4.27 6.64
CA LEU A 87 6.74 -4.61 6.86
C LEU A 87 6.43 -4.75 8.36
N GLN A 88 7.30 -5.44 9.10
CA GLN A 88 7.12 -5.65 10.55
C GLN A 88 6.93 -4.33 11.32
N ASN A 89 7.73 -3.30 11.03
CA ASN A 89 7.61 -2.02 11.73
C ASN A 89 6.35 -1.27 11.32
N LEU A 90 5.98 -1.30 10.03
CA LEU A 90 4.77 -0.67 9.52
C LEU A 90 3.50 -1.27 10.17
N LEU A 91 3.45 -2.60 10.31
CA LEU A 91 2.36 -3.32 10.96
C LEU A 91 2.29 -3.03 12.46
N ARG A 92 3.43 -3.07 13.17
CA ARG A 92 3.49 -2.76 14.62
C ARG A 92 3.07 -1.33 14.93
N ALA A 93 3.44 -0.38 14.09
CA ALA A 93 3.03 1.02 14.22
C ALA A 93 1.58 1.26 13.79
N GLY A 94 0.93 0.25 13.21
CA GLY A 94 -0.43 0.34 12.71
C GLY A 94 -0.60 1.32 11.55
N VAL A 95 0.49 1.74 10.88
CA VAL A 95 0.43 2.62 9.70
C VAL A 95 0.22 1.84 8.41
N MET A 96 0.21 0.51 8.48
CA MET A 96 -0.24 -0.39 7.43
C MET A 96 -1.14 -1.44 8.06
N ASP A 97 -2.29 -1.71 7.45
CA ASP A 97 -3.25 -2.71 7.92
C ASP A 97 -3.61 -3.65 6.77
N LEU A 98 -3.26 -4.93 6.93
CA LEU A 98 -3.56 -5.98 5.96
C LEU A 98 -5.03 -6.42 6.01
N LYS A 99 -5.75 -6.13 7.10
CA LYS A 99 -7.15 -6.54 7.30
C LYS A 99 -8.15 -5.52 6.78
N ALA A 100 -7.75 -4.26 6.62
CA ALA A 100 -8.59 -3.16 6.13
C ALA A 100 -9.11 -3.35 4.68
N LEU A 101 -8.75 -4.45 4.02
CA LEU A 101 -8.98 -4.73 2.60
C LEU A 101 -10.18 -5.66 2.34
N HIS A 102 -10.88 -6.13 3.38
CA HIS A 102 -12.09 -6.94 3.22
C HIS A 102 -13.35 -6.13 2.84
N ALA A 103 -13.27 -4.81 2.80
CA ALA A 103 -14.32 -3.96 2.22
C ALA A 103 -13.95 -3.63 0.76
N PRO A 104 -14.85 -3.76 -0.23
CA PRO A 104 -14.59 -3.32 -1.59
C PRO A 104 -14.33 -1.81 -1.58
N GLN A 105 -13.07 -1.42 -1.69
CA GLN A 105 -12.65 -0.02 -1.72
C GLN A 105 -12.36 0.38 -3.17
N THR A 106 -13.41 0.77 -3.89
CA THR A 106 -13.37 1.03 -5.34
C THR A 106 -12.77 2.38 -5.74
N VAL A 107 -12.31 3.20 -4.78
CA VAL A 107 -11.79 4.55 -5.05
C VAL A 107 -10.40 4.76 -4.43
N PHE A 108 -9.44 5.18 -5.25
CA PHE A 108 -8.16 5.74 -4.80
C PHE A 108 -8.42 7.16 -4.28
N GLY A 109 -8.20 7.39 -2.98
CA GLY A 109 -8.55 8.67 -2.35
C GLY A 109 -8.44 8.64 -0.82
N ASN A 110 -8.96 9.67 -0.17
CA ASN A 110 -8.99 9.76 1.29
C ASN A 110 -9.82 8.63 1.90
N ALA A 111 -9.14 7.70 2.59
CA ALA A 111 -9.78 6.80 3.55
C ALA A 111 -10.16 7.57 4.83
N THR A 112 -10.93 8.64 4.70
CA THR A 112 -11.68 9.22 5.82
C THR A 112 -13.09 8.69 5.71
N ASN A 113 -13.47 7.85 6.68
CA ASN A 113 -14.82 7.32 6.93
C ASN A 113 -15.13 5.90 6.41
N ALA A 114 -14.20 4.95 6.60
CA ALA A 114 -14.65 3.57 6.82
C ALA A 114 -14.86 3.37 8.33
N THR A 115 -15.95 3.93 8.87
CA THR A 115 -16.52 3.41 10.12
C THR A 115 -16.87 1.96 9.85
N ALA A 116 -16.11 1.04 10.44
CA ALA A 116 -16.52 -0.35 10.56
C ALA A 116 -17.82 -0.36 11.37
N THR A 117 -18.96 -0.50 10.70
CA THR A 117 -20.19 -0.89 11.36
C THR A 117 -19.99 -2.32 11.85
N ILE A 118 -19.69 -2.46 13.13
CA ILE A 118 -19.82 -3.72 13.85
C ILE A 118 -21.32 -3.96 13.98
N ILE A 119 -21.84 -4.92 13.21
CA ILE A 119 -23.18 -5.48 13.45
C ILE A 119 -22.93 -6.67 14.39
N PHE A 120 -23.54 -6.63 15.58
CA PHE A 120 -23.58 -7.73 16.54
C PHE A 120 -24.35 -8.93 15.97
#